data_AF-A0A293LFK0-F1
#
_entry.id   AF-A0A293LFK0-F1
#
_cell.length_a   1.000
_cell.length_b   1.000
_cell.length_c   1.000
_cell.angle_alpha   90.00
_cell.angle_beta   90.00
_cell.angle_gamma   90.00
#
_symmetry.space_group_name_H-M   'P 1'
#
loop_
_entity.id
_entity.type
_entity.pdbx_description
1 polymer ?
#
loop_
_entity_poly.entity_id
_entity_poly.type
_entity_poly.pdbx_seq_one_letter_code
_entity_poly.pdbx_strand_id
1 'polypeptide(L)'
;MVAMVNKDLLPLKFQVPFLGEVVFLSQGLKYNLELILFWGPWAPFENNWHLKEDYKRVTRREALAKELSKHILWVGLVNLLFLPVIFLWQLLYSFFSYAELVKREPGFLGSRMWSLYGRLYLRHFNELDHELNARFCRGYRPASQYMNIFTSHLLTVIARSCTFFAGSVLAVLLGLTVYDEDVITVENVLTIVTVLGMVVAVGRSLIPDEHLVWCPERLMQNILAHLHYMPDHWNGQAHTYHVRDEFSHLFQYKAGHLLGELVSPLATPLVLCLHLRHRALDIVDFLRNFTVEVVGVGDVCSFAQMDVRKHGNPQVLQLSGCEGSLLLLYFLNTSMIITDPPT
;
A
#
# COMPACT_ATOMS: atom_id res chain seq x y z
N MET A 1 2.47 -3.91 -15.27
CA MET A 1 2.67 -3.93 -13.80
C MET A 1 1.50 -4.54 -13.03
N VAL A 2 0.25 -4.06 -13.21
CA VAL A 2 -0.95 -4.60 -12.52
C VAL A 2 -1.01 -6.14 -12.53
N ALA A 3 -0.94 -6.77 -13.71
CA ALA A 3 -0.97 -8.23 -13.81
C ALA A 3 0.18 -8.95 -13.07
N MET A 4 1.35 -8.32 -12.95
CA MET A 4 2.48 -8.93 -12.23
C MET A 4 2.30 -8.88 -10.71
N VAL A 5 1.63 -7.83 -10.21
CA VAL A 5 1.23 -7.74 -8.79
C VAL A 5 0.12 -8.73 -8.50
N ASN A 6 -0.91 -8.80 -9.34
CA ASN A 6 -2.06 -9.69 -9.13
C ASN A 6 -1.70 -11.18 -9.21
N LYS A 7 -0.64 -11.54 -9.95
CA LYS A 7 -0.09 -12.90 -10.01
C LYS A 7 1.04 -13.18 -9.01
N ASP A 8 1.26 -12.28 -8.05
CA ASP A 8 2.30 -12.39 -7.02
C ASP A 8 3.71 -12.71 -7.58
N LEU A 9 4.03 -12.20 -8.78
CA LEU A 9 5.35 -12.40 -9.41
C LEU A 9 6.42 -11.50 -8.80
N LEU A 10 5.99 -10.35 -8.29
CA LEU A 10 6.85 -9.39 -7.62
C LEU A 10 6.86 -9.72 -6.12
N PRO A 11 8.04 -9.90 -5.49
CA PRO A 11 8.13 -10.20 -4.07
C PRO A 11 7.85 -8.93 -3.26
N LEU A 12 6.57 -8.69 -2.98
CA LEU A 12 6.09 -7.52 -2.22
C LEU A 12 5.65 -7.87 -0.80
N LYS A 13 5.34 -9.15 -0.55
CA LYS A 13 4.91 -9.69 0.75
C LYS A 13 6.12 -10.30 1.47
N PHE A 14 6.41 -9.86 2.69
CA PHE A 14 7.53 -10.33 3.50
C PHE A 14 7.05 -10.77 4.88
N GLN A 15 7.56 -11.90 5.37
CA GLN A 15 7.30 -12.35 6.74
C GLN A 15 8.40 -11.80 7.65
N VAL A 16 8.06 -10.80 8.46
CA VAL A 16 8.99 -10.18 9.42
C VAL A 16 8.74 -10.79 10.79
N PRO A 17 9.79 -11.26 11.51
CA PRO A 17 9.62 -11.80 12.84
C PRO A 17 8.94 -10.75 13.74
N PHE A 18 7.97 -11.20 14.55
CA PHE A 18 7.13 -10.40 15.47
C PHE A 18 6.08 -9.47 14.83
N LEU A 19 6.28 -9.00 13.59
CA LEU A 19 5.32 -8.12 12.89
C LEU A 19 4.33 -8.90 12.00
N GLY A 20 4.67 -10.13 11.63
CA GLY A 20 3.85 -10.95 10.73
C GLY A 20 4.11 -10.60 9.26
N GLU A 21 3.08 -10.72 8.44
CA GLU A 21 3.15 -10.37 7.03
C GLU A 21 3.15 -8.85 6.84
N VAL A 22 4.13 -8.34 6.09
CA VAL A 22 4.25 -6.93 5.76
C VAL A 22 4.35 -6.80 4.24
N VAL A 23 3.50 -5.94 3.68
CA VAL A 23 3.55 -5.58 2.27
C VAL A 23 4.42 -4.34 2.08
N PHE A 24 5.51 -4.47 1.35
CA PHE A 24 6.45 -3.39 1.10
C PHE A 24 6.49 -3.04 -0.39
N LEU A 25 5.92 -1.88 -0.73
CA LEU A 25 6.04 -1.26 -2.05
C LEU A 25 6.18 0.26 -1.90
N SER A 26 7.41 0.74 -1.92
CA SER A 26 7.73 2.17 -1.93
C SER A 26 7.79 2.73 -3.35
N GLN A 27 7.78 4.06 -3.48
CA GLN A 27 8.00 4.73 -4.77
C GLN A 27 9.37 4.39 -5.35
N GLY A 28 10.41 4.32 -4.50
CA GLY A 28 11.77 3.94 -4.91
C GLY A 28 11.86 2.51 -5.46
N LEU A 29 11.18 1.55 -4.82
CA LEU A 29 11.14 0.18 -5.32
C LEU A 29 10.35 0.10 -6.63
N LYS A 30 9.18 0.76 -6.71
CA LYS A 30 8.38 0.84 -7.93
C LYS A 30 9.18 1.40 -9.11
N TYR A 31 9.90 2.50 -8.89
CA TYR A 31 10.76 3.12 -9.91
C TYR A 31 11.82 2.15 -10.42
N ASN A 32 12.49 1.43 -9.52
CA ASN A 32 13.48 0.42 -9.90
C ASN A 32 12.87 -0.75 -10.68
N LEU A 33 11.66 -1.19 -10.31
CA LEU A 33 10.94 -2.21 -11.07
C LEU A 33 10.60 -1.72 -12.49
N GLU A 34 10.16 -0.49 -12.64
CA GLU A 34 9.88 0.10 -13.97
C GLU A 34 11.16 0.24 -14.81
N LEU A 35 12.26 0.66 -14.18
CA LEU A 35 13.57 0.75 -14.81
C LEU A 35 14.02 -0.62 -15.34
N ILE A 36 13.92 -1.66 -14.53
CA ILE A 36 14.36 -3.01 -14.89
C ILE A 36 13.47 -3.61 -15.98
N LEU A 37 12.16 -3.38 -15.92
CA LEU A 37 11.18 -4.11 -16.74
C LEU A 37 10.74 -3.39 -18.01
N PHE A 38 10.76 -2.05 -18.06
CA PHE A 38 10.11 -1.31 -19.16
C PHE A 38 11.03 -0.36 -19.90
N TRP A 39 11.79 0.51 -19.21
CA TRP A 39 12.44 1.64 -19.88
C TRP A 39 13.97 1.70 -19.74
N GLY A 40 14.58 0.86 -18.90
CA GLY A 40 16.04 0.80 -18.79
C GLY A 40 16.72 0.29 -20.06
N PRO A 41 18.02 0.55 -20.25
CA PRO A 41 18.75 0.15 -21.46
C PRO A 41 18.81 -1.37 -21.66
N TRP A 42 18.72 -2.14 -20.57
CA TRP A 42 18.68 -3.61 -20.57
C TRP A 42 17.27 -4.17 -20.34
N ALA A 43 16.23 -3.33 -20.47
CA ALA A 43 14.86 -3.78 -20.30
C ALA A 43 14.48 -4.84 -21.37
N PRO A 44 13.50 -5.71 -21.06
CA PRO A 44 12.91 -6.64 -22.03
C PRO A 44 12.30 -5.98 -23.27
N PHE A 45 11.83 -4.74 -23.14
CA PHE A 45 11.26 -3.96 -24.24
C PHE A 45 12.37 -3.29 -25.06
N GLU A 46 12.27 -3.41 -26.39
CA GLU A 46 13.21 -2.75 -27.31
C GLU A 46 12.83 -1.29 -27.54
N ASN A 47 11.54 -1.06 -27.73
CA ASN A 47 10.90 0.25 -27.83
C ASN A 47 9.73 0.31 -26.84
N ASN A 48 9.09 1.48 -26.71
CA ASN A 48 7.97 1.67 -25.78
C ASN A 48 6.75 0.76 -26.06
N TRP A 49 6.71 0.06 -27.20
CA TRP A 49 5.56 -0.73 -27.67
C TRP A 49 5.91 -2.15 -28.14
N HIS A 50 7.20 -2.53 -28.23
CA HIS A 50 7.59 -3.87 -28.69
C HIS A 50 8.51 -4.59 -27.69
N LEU A 51 8.17 -5.83 -27.40
CA LEU A 51 9.00 -6.75 -26.63
C LEU A 51 10.07 -7.35 -27.55
N LYS A 52 11.32 -7.43 -27.07
CA LYS A 52 12.42 -8.05 -27.84
C LYS A 52 12.02 -9.46 -28.31
N GLU A 53 12.25 -9.73 -29.59
CA GLU A 53 11.89 -11.02 -30.22
C GLU A 53 12.50 -12.24 -29.52
N ASP A 54 13.64 -12.07 -28.87
CA ASP A 54 14.27 -13.13 -28.09
C ASP A 54 13.42 -13.58 -26.89
N TYR A 55 12.64 -12.69 -26.27
CA TYR A 55 11.73 -13.05 -25.17
C TYR A 55 10.52 -13.86 -25.66
N LYS A 56 10.18 -13.78 -26.96
CA LYS A 56 9.11 -14.58 -27.58
C LYS A 56 9.57 -16.03 -27.83
N ARG A 57 10.89 -16.29 -27.90
CA ARG A 57 11.48 -17.60 -28.22
C ARG A 57 11.68 -18.46 -26.96
N VAL A 58 11.11 -19.67 -26.96
CA VAL A 58 11.23 -20.62 -25.83
C VAL A 58 12.67 -21.09 -25.59
N THR A 59 13.47 -21.24 -26.65
CA THR A 59 14.82 -21.80 -26.58
C THR A 59 15.81 -20.95 -25.78
N ARG A 60 15.60 -19.62 -25.70
CA ARG A 60 16.48 -18.69 -24.98
C ARG A 60 16.02 -18.34 -23.56
N ARG A 61 14.93 -18.95 -23.06
CA ARG A 61 14.32 -18.65 -21.74
C ARG A 61 15.36 -18.60 -20.61
N GLU A 62 16.18 -19.65 -20.46
CA GLU A 62 17.14 -19.72 -19.36
C GLU A 62 18.27 -18.70 -19.49
N ALA A 63 18.73 -18.45 -20.72
CA ALA A 63 19.77 -17.47 -20.99
C ALA A 63 19.27 -16.05 -20.64
N LEU A 64 18.06 -15.70 -21.07
CA LEU A 64 17.41 -14.42 -20.76
C LEU A 64 17.13 -14.27 -19.26
N ALA A 65 16.70 -15.34 -18.59
CA ALA A 65 16.49 -15.32 -17.14
C ALA A 65 17.79 -15.04 -16.37
N LYS A 66 18.91 -15.66 -16.79
CA LYS A 66 20.24 -15.40 -16.20
C LYS A 66 20.70 -13.96 -16.48
N GLU A 67 20.44 -13.46 -17.69
CA GLU A 67 20.77 -12.10 -18.07
C GLU A 67 19.96 -11.08 -17.26
N LEU A 68 18.64 -11.23 -17.17
CA LEU A 68 17.76 -10.41 -16.34
C LEU A 68 18.17 -10.45 -14.86
N SER A 69 18.50 -11.64 -14.34
CA SER A 69 19.01 -11.83 -12.97
C SER A 69 20.31 -11.03 -12.72
N LYS A 70 21.22 -11.02 -13.69
CA LYS A 70 22.47 -10.23 -13.63
C LYS A 70 22.19 -8.73 -13.68
N HIS A 71 21.25 -8.28 -14.49
CA HIS A 71 20.85 -6.88 -14.56
C HIS A 71 20.20 -6.40 -13.26
N ILE A 72 19.28 -7.18 -12.69
CA ILE A 72 18.68 -6.91 -11.37
C ILE A 72 19.77 -6.74 -10.31
N LEU A 73 20.78 -7.61 -10.31
CA LEU A 73 21.89 -7.54 -9.38
C LEU A 73 22.72 -6.25 -9.57
N TRP A 74 23.04 -5.86 -10.81
CA TRP A 74 23.77 -4.61 -11.07
C TRP A 74 22.98 -3.38 -10.62
N VAL A 75 21.67 -3.33 -10.92
CA VAL A 75 20.81 -2.23 -10.45
C VAL A 75 20.75 -2.20 -8.93
N GLY A 76 20.65 -3.36 -8.27
CA GLY A 76 20.71 -3.47 -6.80
C GLY A 76 22.04 -2.96 -6.22
N LEU A 77 23.17 -3.32 -6.82
CA LEU A 77 24.51 -2.84 -6.40
C LEU A 77 24.67 -1.33 -6.60
N VAL A 78 24.15 -0.78 -7.70
CA VAL A 78 24.16 0.67 -7.95
C VAL A 78 23.31 1.39 -6.91
N ASN A 79 22.12 0.89 -6.59
CA ASN A 79 21.31 1.45 -5.50
C ASN A 79 22.02 1.37 -4.15
N LEU A 80 22.75 0.28 -3.88
CA LEU A 80 23.55 0.13 -2.66
C LEU A 80 24.70 1.15 -2.61
N LEU A 81 25.36 1.42 -3.74
CA LEU A 81 26.43 2.41 -3.85
C LEU A 81 25.91 3.84 -3.60
N PHE A 82 24.75 4.18 -4.16
CA PHE A 82 24.13 5.51 -4.00
C PHE A 82 23.26 5.64 -2.73
N LEU A 83 23.14 4.58 -1.94
CA LEU A 83 22.35 4.54 -0.71
C LEU A 83 22.58 5.75 0.21
N PRO A 84 23.82 6.14 0.59
CA PRO A 84 24.01 7.26 1.53
C PRO A 84 23.48 8.59 0.96
N VAL A 85 23.61 8.81 -0.34
CA VAL A 85 23.14 10.03 -1.02
C VAL A 85 21.61 10.05 -1.09
N ILE A 86 21.00 8.93 -1.51
CA ILE A 86 19.55 8.80 -1.62
C ILE A 86 18.91 8.91 -0.22
N PHE A 87 19.50 8.26 0.79
CA PHE A 87 19.01 8.31 2.15
C PHE A 87 19.07 9.71 2.75
N LEU A 88 20.19 10.43 2.57
CA LEU A 88 20.31 11.82 3.02
C LEU A 88 19.28 12.73 2.34
N TRP A 89 19.09 12.59 1.02
CA TRP A 89 18.07 13.34 0.28
C TRP A 89 16.67 13.03 0.81
N GLN A 90 16.34 11.75 1.02
CA GLN A 90 15.05 11.32 1.52
C GLN A 90 14.75 11.88 2.91
N LEU A 91 15.76 11.90 3.80
CA LEU A 91 15.66 12.49 5.13
C LEU A 91 15.35 13.99 5.06
N LEU A 92 16.15 14.74 4.28
CA LEU A 92 15.98 16.18 4.12
C LEU A 92 14.62 16.52 3.49
N TYR A 93 14.25 15.83 2.41
CA TYR A 93 12.97 16.03 1.73
C TYR A 93 11.79 15.74 2.65
N SER A 94 11.85 14.64 3.41
CA SER A 94 10.80 14.27 4.36
C SER A 94 10.67 15.30 5.48
N PHE A 95 11.80 15.76 6.02
CA PHE A 95 11.80 16.79 7.05
C PHE A 95 11.21 18.10 6.54
N PHE A 96 11.70 18.62 5.40
CA PHE A 96 11.22 19.91 4.88
C PHE A 96 9.77 19.88 4.38
N SER A 97 9.32 18.76 3.81
CA SER A 97 7.96 18.68 3.24
C SER A 97 6.90 18.43 4.32
N TYR A 98 7.21 17.62 5.34
CA TYR A 98 6.21 17.19 6.32
C TYR A 98 6.33 17.88 7.69
N ALA A 99 7.44 18.52 8.06
CA ALA A 99 7.57 19.17 9.36
C ALA A 99 6.53 20.30 9.56
N GLU A 100 6.29 21.11 8.52
CA GLU A 100 5.27 22.16 8.56
C GLU A 100 3.87 21.56 8.72
N LEU A 101 3.57 20.49 7.97
CA LEU A 101 2.27 19.85 7.97
C LEU A 101 1.97 19.16 9.31
N VAL A 102 2.97 18.52 9.92
CA VAL A 102 2.85 17.91 11.26
C VAL A 102 2.65 18.99 12.33
N LYS A 103 3.32 20.14 12.21
CA LYS A 103 3.14 21.27 13.12
C LYS A 103 1.74 21.86 13.02
N ARG A 104 1.20 21.99 11.80
CA ARG A 104 -0.12 22.58 11.54
C ARG A 104 -1.27 21.65 11.91
N GLU A 105 -1.15 20.37 11.55
CA GLU A 105 -2.19 19.35 11.72
C GLU A 105 -1.58 18.05 12.25
N PRO A 106 -1.41 17.89 13.59
CA PRO A 106 -0.80 16.68 14.15
C PRO A 106 -1.61 15.41 13.85
N GLY A 107 -2.92 15.54 13.61
CA GLY A 107 -3.79 14.46 13.15
C GLY A 107 -3.46 13.92 11.75
N PHE A 108 -2.63 14.61 10.97
CA PHE A 108 -2.21 14.17 9.64
C PHE A 108 -1.54 12.80 9.67
N LEU A 109 -0.64 12.55 10.63
CA LEU A 109 0.10 11.29 10.74
C LEU A 109 -0.79 10.10 11.11
N GLY A 110 -1.84 10.36 11.92
CA GLY A 110 -2.84 9.36 12.31
C GLY A 110 -3.88 9.09 11.23
N SER A 111 -4.00 9.96 10.23
CA SER A 111 -4.87 9.70 9.08
C SER A 111 -4.30 8.58 8.19
N ARG A 112 -5.18 7.93 7.45
CA ARG A 112 -4.84 6.83 6.55
C ARG A 112 -4.78 7.29 5.10
N MET A 113 -4.19 6.48 4.24
CA MET A 113 -4.15 6.68 2.80
C MET A 113 -4.12 5.35 2.07
N TRP A 114 -4.55 5.34 0.81
CA TRP A 114 -4.38 4.19 -0.07
C TRP A 114 -2.89 3.95 -0.31
N SER A 115 -2.42 2.73 -0.03
CA SER A 115 -1.04 2.34 -0.24
C SER A 115 -0.72 2.24 -1.73
N LEU A 116 0.57 2.34 -2.09
CA LEU A 116 1.00 2.17 -3.48
C LEU A 116 0.71 0.74 -3.97
N TYR A 117 0.80 -0.24 -3.07
CA TYR A 117 0.36 -1.61 -3.32
C TYR A 117 -1.14 -1.67 -3.62
N GLY A 118 -1.98 -1.09 -2.77
CA GLY A 118 -3.43 -1.04 -2.97
C GLY A 118 -3.83 -0.34 -4.26
N ARG A 119 -3.09 0.71 -4.68
CA ARG A 119 -3.28 1.37 -5.98
C ARG A 119 -3.02 0.47 -7.18
N LEU A 120 -2.13 -0.52 -7.07
CA LEU A 120 -1.88 -1.49 -8.15
C LEU A 120 -2.83 -2.68 -8.08
N TYR A 121 -3.10 -3.16 -6.86
CA TYR A 121 -3.97 -4.31 -6.61
C TYR A 121 -5.43 -4.05 -7.00
N LEU A 122 -5.97 -2.88 -6.66
CA LEU A 122 -7.39 -2.52 -6.90
C LEU A 122 -7.64 -1.83 -8.26
N ARG A 123 -6.61 -1.75 -9.11
CA ARG A 123 -6.68 -1.09 -10.42
C ARG A 123 -7.19 -2.05 -11.49
N HIS A 124 -8.15 -1.60 -12.29
CA HIS A 124 -8.61 -2.36 -13.44
C HIS A 124 -7.61 -2.25 -14.60
N PHE A 125 -7.67 -3.22 -15.50
CA PHE A 125 -6.95 -3.11 -16.77
C PHE A 125 -7.52 -1.97 -17.62
N ASN A 126 -6.64 -1.25 -18.33
CA ASN A 126 -6.96 -0.07 -19.13
C ASN A 126 -7.62 1.10 -18.36
N GLU A 127 -7.56 1.12 -17.04
CA GLU A 127 -8.05 2.23 -16.22
C GLU A 127 -7.02 3.37 -16.15
N LEU A 128 -7.47 4.61 -16.37
CA LEU A 128 -6.64 5.80 -16.29
C LEU A 128 -6.46 6.26 -14.83
N ASP A 129 -5.38 7.00 -14.54
CA ASP A 129 -5.04 7.37 -13.17
C ASP A 129 -6.10 8.25 -12.49
N HIS A 130 -6.77 9.11 -13.26
CA HIS A 130 -7.83 9.98 -12.74
C HIS A 130 -9.12 9.21 -12.40
N GLU A 131 -9.45 8.17 -13.16
CA GLU A 131 -10.61 7.30 -12.89
C GLU A 131 -10.37 6.49 -11.61
N LEU A 132 -9.17 5.92 -11.47
CA LEU A 132 -8.74 5.23 -10.26
C LEU A 132 -8.80 6.16 -9.06
N ASN A 133 -8.25 7.37 -9.18
CA ASN A 133 -8.29 8.37 -8.12
C ASN A 133 -9.73 8.74 -7.75
N ALA A 134 -10.63 8.91 -8.72
CA ALA A 134 -12.03 9.21 -8.46
C ALA A 134 -12.75 8.08 -7.68
N ARG A 135 -12.44 6.82 -7.95
CA ARG A 135 -12.93 5.68 -7.14
C ARG A 135 -12.37 5.70 -5.73
N PHE A 136 -11.07 5.92 -5.59
CA PHE A 136 -10.38 5.93 -4.29
C PHE A 136 -10.84 7.09 -3.40
N CYS A 137 -11.12 8.26 -3.98
CA CYS A 137 -11.70 9.39 -3.26
C CYS A 137 -13.11 9.07 -2.75
N ARG A 138 -13.96 8.43 -3.55
CA ARG A 138 -15.31 8.00 -3.12
C ARG A 138 -15.27 6.94 -2.02
N GLY A 139 -14.36 5.97 -2.15
CA GLY A 139 -14.16 4.90 -1.16
C GLY A 139 -13.42 5.31 0.12
N TYR A 140 -12.81 6.50 0.18
CA TYR A 140 -11.96 6.91 1.31
C TYR A 140 -12.75 7.04 2.62
N ARG A 141 -13.90 7.70 2.60
CA ARG A 141 -14.73 7.92 3.80
C ARG A 141 -15.23 6.61 4.42
N PRO A 142 -15.87 5.68 3.68
CA PRO A 142 -16.30 4.41 4.26
C PRO A 142 -15.11 3.54 4.72
N ALA A 143 -13.97 3.56 4.02
CA ALA A 143 -12.75 2.86 4.43
C ALA A 143 -12.18 3.40 5.76
N SER A 144 -12.16 4.71 5.94
CA SER A 144 -11.74 5.35 7.19
C SER A 144 -12.67 4.98 8.34
N GLN A 145 -13.99 5.02 8.11
CA GLN A 145 -14.97 4.60 9.12
C GLN A 145 -14.80 3.13 9.51
N TYR A 146 -14.58 2.24 8.52
CA TYR A 146 -14.33 0.82 8.77
C TYR A 146 -13.09 0.61 9.64
N MET A 147 -11.98 1.27 9.35
CA MET A 147 -10.76 1.11 10.16
C MET A 147 -10.87 1.73 11.56
N ASN A 148 -11.67 2.78 11.73
CA ASN A 148 -11.88 3.42 13.03
C ASN A 148 -12.78 2.60 13.97
N ILE A 149 -13.56 1.65 13.44
CA ILE A 149 -14.31 0.67 14.25
C ILE A 149 -13.34 -0.19 15.08
N PHE A 150 -12.22 -0.60 14.49
CA PHE A 150 -11.25 -1.48 15.15
C PHE A 150 -10.35 -0.72 16.11
N THR A 151 -10.84 -0.51 17.31
CA THR A 151 -10.09 0.08 18.42
C THR A 151 -9.50 -1.01 19.31
N SER A 152 -8.35 -0.75 19.91
CA SER A 152 -7.74 -1.68 20.87
C SER A 152 -8.04 -1.22 22.29
N HIS A 153 -8.74 -2.05 23.06
CA HIS A 153 -9.15 -1.72 24.42
C HIS A 153 -7.96 -1.36 25.32
N LEU A 154 -6.83 -2.07 25.20
CA LEU A 154 -5.61 -1.79 25.97
C LEU A 154 -5.06 -0.39 25.67
N LEU A 155 -4.99 0.00 24.39
CA LEU A 155 -4.50 1.31 23.99
C LEU A 155 -5.43 2.41 24.52
N THR A 156 -6.75 2.21 24.46
CA THR A 156 -7.72 3.17 24.99
C THR A 156 -7.60 3.33 26.51
N VAL A 157 -7.40 2.24 27.25
CA VAL A 157 -7.20 2.30 28.72
C VAL A 157 -5.92 3.06 29.04
N ILE A 158 -4.80 2.73 28.39
CA ILE A 158 -3.51 3.42 28.59
C ILE A 158 -3.64 4.90 28.25
N ALA A 159 -4.23 5.23 27.10
CA ALA A 159 -4.43 6.61 26.67
C ALA A 159 -5.26 7.41 27.70
N ARG A 160 -6.38 6.84 28.19
CA ARG A 160 -7.21 7.46 29.23
C ARG A 160 -6.44 7.70 30.52
N SER A 161 -5.68 6.71 31.01
CA SER A 161 -4.86 6.86 32.21
C SER A 161 -3.77 7.92 32.04
N CYS A 162 -3.00 7.89 30.95
CA CYS A 162 -1.97 8.89 30.67
C CYS A 162 -2.55 10.30 30.52
N THR A 163 -3.66 10.45 29.81
CA THR A 163 -4.36 11.74 29.67
C THR A 163 -4.89 12.25 31.01
N PHE A 164 -5.37 11.38 31.88
CA PHE A 164 -5.84 11.77 33.21
C PHE A 164 -4.70 12.29 34.09
N PHE A 165 -3.60 11.53 34.23
CA PHE A 165 -2.47 11.95 35.06
C PHE A 165 -1.76 13.19 34.51
N ALA A 166 -1.51 13.24 33.19
CA ALA A 166 -0.90 14.41 32.57
C ALA A 166 -1.81 15.63 32.66
N GLY A 167 -3.12 15.44 32.44
CA GLY A 167 -4.13 16.48 32.53
C GLY A 167 -4.31 17.03 33.94
N SER A 168 -4.25 16.20 34.98
CA SER A 168 -4.36 16.65 36.36
C SER A 168 -3.18 17.52 36.77
N VAL A 169 -1.94 17.12 36.43
CA VAL A 169 -0.74 17.94 36.71
C VAL A 169 -0.77 19.23 35.90
N LEU A 170 -1.14 19.15 34.62
CA LEU A 170 -1.28 20.32 33.75
C LEU A 170 -2.32 21.31 34.28
N ALA A 171 -3.48 20.83 34.74
CA ALA A 171 -4.54 21.69 35.29
C ALA A 171 -4.09 22.42 36.55
N VAL A 172 -3.35 21.76 37.45
CA VAL A 172 -2.78 22.40 38.65
C VAL A 172 -1.75 23.46 38.28
N LEU A 173 -0.83 23.15 37.36
CA LEU A 173 0.18 24.11 36.88
C LEU A 173 -0.48 25.32 36.21
N LEU A 174 -1.46 25.11 35.33
CA LEU A 174 -2.21 26.19 34.70
C LEU A 174 -2.96 27.03 35.74
N GLY A 175 -3.57 26.40 36.74
CA GLY A 175 -4.23 27.10 37.85
C GLY A 175 -3.26 28.00 38.65
N LEU A 176 -2.06 27.50 38.94
CA LEU A 176 -1.02 28.29 39.61
C LEU A 176 -0.54 29.46 38.73
N THR A 177 -0.34 29.25 37.43
CA THR A 177 0.08 30.32 36.51
C THR A 177 -0.99 31.41 36.33
N VAL A 178 -2.27 31.08 36.50
CA VAL A 178 -3.36 32.07 36.47
C VAL A 178 -3.44 32.83 37.79
N TYR A 179 -3.08 32.20 38.91
CA TYR A 179 -3.04 32.85 40.21
C TYR A 179 -1.84 33.81 40.34
N ASP A 180 -0.68 33.38 39.86
CA ASP A 180 0.56 34.15 39.88
C ASP A 180 1.36 33.90 38.59
N GLU A 181 1.57 34.96 37.82
CA GLU A 181 2.28 34.90 36.54
C GLU A 181 3.76 34.54 36.72
N ASP A 182 4.34 34.82 37.90
CA ASP A 182 5.75 34.55 38.21
C ASP A 182 6.06 33.03 38.17
N VAL A 183 5.05 32.18 38.30
CA VAL A 183 5.17 30.71 38.19
C VAL A 183 5.69 30.29 36.82
N ILE A 184 5.39 31.03 35.73
CA ILE A 184 5.89 30.72 34.37
C ILE A 184 7.41 30.95 34.27
N THR A 185 7.96 31.88 35.06
CA THR A 185 9.38 32.23 35.02
C THR A 185 10.27 31.23 35.76
N VAL A 186 9.68 30.37 36.58
CA VAL A 186 10.37 29.29 37.30
C VAL A 186 10.96 28.30 36.29
N GLU A 187 12.16 27.80 36.60
CA GLU A 187 12.91 26.91 35.74
C GLU A 187 12.06 25.69 35.32
N ASN A 188 12.07 25.38 34.02
CA ASN A 188 11.39 24.25 33.40
C ASN A 188 9.86 24.22 33.49
N VAL A 189 9.17 25.21 34.09
CA VAL A 189 7.69 25.18 34.13
C VAL A 189 7.10 25.25 32.72
N LEU A 190 7.61 26.11 31.85
CA LEU A 190 7.17 26.22 30.46
C LEU A 190 7.41 24.92 29.66
N THR A 191 8.55 24.27 29.85
CA THR A 191 8.87 23.01 29.15
C THR A 191 7.99 21.87 29.67
N ILE A 192 7.70 21.81 30.97
CA ILE A 192 6.78 20.83 31.56
C ILE A 192 5.35 21.05 31.05
N VAL A 193 4.84 22.28 31.05
CA VAL A 193 3.49 22.61 30.55
C VAL A 193 3.34 22.22 29.09
N THR A 194 4.33 22.53 28.25
CA THR A 194 4.30 22.18 26.81
C THR A 194 4.36 20.67 26.57
N VAL A 195 5.22 19.94 27.29
CA VAL A 195 5.31 18.47 27.18
C VAL A 195 4.02 17.81 27.68
N LEU A 196 3.49 18.21 28.84
CA LEU A 196 2.23 17.69 29.37
C LEU A 196 1.06 18.00 28.42
N GLY A 197 1.01 19.21 27.86
CA GLY A 197 0.02 19.60 26.84
C GLY A 197 0.09 18.71 25.60
N MET A 198 1.28 18.41 25.10
CA MET A 198 1.46 17.46 23.99
C MET A 198 0.99 16.05 24.35
N VAL A 199 1.33 15.54 25.53
CA VAL A 199 0.90 14.21 26.00
C VAL A 199 -0.63 14.13 26.11
N VAL A 200 -1.28 15.18 26.63
CA VAL A 200 -2.75 15.25 26.69
C VAL A 200 -3.36 15.28 25.29
N ALA A 201 -2.83 16.10 24.38
CA ALA A 201 -3.34 16.20 23.01
C ALA A 201 -3.21 14.87 22.24
N VAL A 202 -2.06 14.20 22.35
CA VAL A 202 -1.83 12.88 21.74
C VAL A 202 -2.71 11.81 22.41
N GLY A 203 -2.79 11.80 23.73
CA GLY A 203 -3.64 10.83 24.43
C GLY A 203 -5.12 10.98 24.06
N ARG A 204 -5.62 12.21 23.88
CA ARG A 204 -6.97 12.48 23.39
C ARG A 204 -7.22 12.00 21.96
N SER A 205 -6.23 12.08 21.06
CA SER A 205 -6.39 11.60 19.69
C SER A 205 -6.43 10.07 19.56
N LEU A 206 -5.94 9.34 20.57
CA LEU A 206 -6.00 7.88 20.65
C LEU A 206 -7.31 7.36 21.25
N ILE A 207 -8.10 8.22 21.90
CA ILE A 207 -9.39 7.83 22.49
C ILE A 207 -10.46 7.90 21.38
N PRO A 208 -11.13 6.78 21.06
CA PRO A 208 -12.17 6.77 20.04
C PRO A 208 -13.47 7.44 20.52
N ASP A 209 -14.29 7.88 19.57
CA ASP A 209 -15.60 8.47 19.84
C ASP A 209 -16.56 7.47 20.52
N GLU A 210 -17.29 7.91 21.54
CA GLU A 210 -18.22 7.05 22.30
C GLU A 210 -19.46 6.67 21.51
N HIS A 211 -19.84 7.47 20.50
CA HIS A 211 -21.03 7.28 19.68
C HIS A 211 -20.75 6.62 18.33
N LEU A 212 -19.70 5.80 18.25
CA LEU A 212 -19.30 5.14 17.00
C LEU A 212 -20.24 3.97 16.69
N VAL A 213 -20.83 3.99 15.49
CA VAL A 213 -21.78 2.94 15.05
C VAL A 213 -21.01 1.70 14.57
N TRP A 214 -21.18 0.58 15.27
CA TRP A 214 -20.53 -0.68 14.93
C TRP A 214 -21.31 -1.43 13.83
N CYS A 215 -20.92 -1.25 12.57
CA CYS A 215 -21.52 -1.94 11.42
C CYS A 215 -20.45 -2.31 10.36
N PRO A 216 -19.52 -3.23 10.65
CA PRO A 216 -18.39 -3.54 9.77
C PRO A 216 -18.83 -4.09 8.41
N GLU A 217 -19.78 -5.02 8.37
CA GLU A 217 -20.27 -5.64 7.12
C GLU A 217 -20.86 -4.62 6.15
N ARG A 218 -21.72 -3.72 6.66
CA ARG A 218 -22.33 -2.67 5.83
C ARG A 218 -21.29 -1.69 5.29
N LEU A 219 -20.28 -1.35 6.09
CA LEU A 219 -19.19 -0.49 5.63
C LEU A 219 -18.33 -1.20 4.59
N MET A 220 -18.03 -2.50 4.77
CA MET A 220 -17.30 -3.28 3.78
C MET A 220 -18.05 -3.37 2.45
N GLN A 221 -19.38 -3.55 2.48
CA GLN A 221 -20.21 -3.50 1.27
C GLN A 221 -20.15 -2.12 0.58
N ASN A 222 -20.19 -1.03 1.35
CA ASN A 222 -20.03 0.32 0.80
C ASN A 222 -18.64 0.54 0.19
N ILE A 223 -17.59 -0.04 0.80
CA ILE A 223 -16.23 -0.01 0.26
C ILE A 223 -16.17 -0.79 -1.05
N LEU A 224 -16.71 -2.01 -1.08
CA LEU A 224 -16.79 -2.86 -2.27
C LEU A 224 -17.51 -2.16 -3.43
N ALA A 225 -18.61 -1.45 -3.14
CA ALA A 225 -19.35 -0.69 -4.15
C ALA A 225 -18.51 0.42 -4.85
N HIS A 226 -17.41 0.87 -4.24
CA HIS A 226 -16.50 1.87 -4.81
C HIS A 226 -15.19 1.27 -5.31
N LEU A 227 -14.60 0.36 -4.53
CA LEU A 227 -13.30 -0.25 -4.80
C LEU A 227 -13.39 -1.47 -5.69
N HIS A 228 -14.58 -2.04 -5.89
CA HIS A 228 -14.84 -3.03 -6.94
C HIS A 228 -14.15 -4.40 -6.73
N TYR A 229 -13.08 -4.46 -5.94
CA TYR A 229 -12.33 -5.67 -5.60
C TYR A 229 -12.37 -5.93 -4.09
N MET A 230 -12.58 -7.20 -3.73
CA MET A 230 -12.50 -7.70 -2.36
C MET A 230 -12.17 -9.21 -2.42
N PRO A 231 -11.23 -9.71 -1.59
CA PRO A 231 -11.00 -11.15 -1.46
C PRO A 231 -12.25 -11.91 -1.00
N ASP A 232 -12.44 -13.14 -1.49
CA ASP A 232 -13.64 -13.93 -1.23
C ASP A 232 -13.81 -14.29 0.25
N HIS A 233 -12.71 -14.53 0.97
CA HIS A 233 -12.73 -14.88 2.40
C HIS A 233 -13.16 -13.73 3.32
N TRP A 234 -13.23 -12.49 2.81
CA TRP A 234 -13.70 -11.35 3.61
C TRP A 234 -15.21 -11.36 3.79
N ASN A 235 -15.93 -12.03 2.89
CA ASN A 235 -17.38 -12.01 2.87
C ASN A 235 -17.95 -12.70 4.12
N GLY A 236 -18.73 -11.96 4.93
CA GLY A 236 -19.28 -12.44 6.20
C GLY A 236 -18.29 -12.51 7.36
N GLN A 237 -17.03 -12.11 7.16
CA GLN A 237 -15.97 -12.09 8.17
C GLN A 237 -15.38 -10.70 8.39
N ALA A 238 -16.07 -9.64 7.96
CA ALA A 238 -15.56 -8.26 8.00
C ALA A 238 -15.38 -7.70 9.43
N HIS A 239 -15.80 -8.42 10.46
CA HIS A 239 -15.62 -8.05 11.87
C HIS A 239 -14.32 -8.60 12.48
N THR A 240 -13.55 -9.42 11.75
CA THR A 240 -12.36 -10.09 12.27
C THR A 240 -11.11 -9.23 12.15
N TYR A 241 -10.16 -9.39 13.08
CA TYR A 241 -8.87 -8.70 13.01
C TYR A 241 -8.02 -9.15 11.81
N HIS A 242 -8.21 -10.39 11.34
CA HIS A 242 -7.55 -10.90 10.14
C HIS A 242 -7.88 -10.05 8.91
N VAL A 243 -9.17 -9.82 8.64
CA VAL A 243 -9.61 -8.96 7.52
C VAL A 243 -9.17 -7.51 7.71
N ARG A 244 -9.19 -7.01 8.95
CA ARG A 244 -8.65 -5.67 9.27
C ARG A 244 -7.18 -5.54 8.88
N ASP A 245 -6.36 -6.54 9.20
CA ASP A 245 -4.92 -6.52 8.98
C ASP A 245 -4.59 -6.59 7.48
N GLU A 246 -5.25 -7.47 6.73
CA GLU A 246 -5.10 -7.50 5.28
C GLU A 246 -5.57 -6.20 4.62
N PHE A 247 -6.71 -5.65 5.05
CA PHE A 247 -7.18 -4.36 4.55
C PHE A 247 -6.22 -3.22 4.90
N SER A 248 -5.49 -3.33 6.03
CA SER A 248 -4.50 -2.34 6.44
C SER A 248 -3.32 -2.25 5.46
N HIS A 249 -3.00 -3.33 4.74
CA HIS A 249 -1.99 -3.30 3.67
C HIS A 249 -2.45 -2.48 2.47
N LEU A 250 -3.76 -2.46 2.16
CA LEU A 250 -4.35 -1.62 1.11
C LEU A 250 -4.54 -0.17 1.59
N PHE A 251 -4.91 0.02 2.86
CA PHE A 251 -5.26 1.30 3.46
C PHE A 251 -4.43 1.60 4.72
N GLN A 252 -3.18 1.99 4.49
CA GLN A 252 -2.15 2.18 5.50
C GLN A 252 -2.21 3.55 6.19
N TYR A 253 -1.60 3.67 7.38
CA TYR A 253 -1.38 4.97 8.01
C TYR A 253 -0.38 5.83 7.21
N LYS A 254 -0.59 7.15 7.18
CA LYS A 254 0.38 8.07 6.57
C LYS A 254 1.73 8.04 7.27
N ALA A 255 1.76 7.89 8.60
CA ALA A 255 2.99 7.67 9.34
C ALA A 255 3.74 6.40 8.86
N GLY A 256 3.00 5.30 8.68
CA GLY A 256 3.56 4.05 8.14
C GLY A 256 4.12 4.22 6.73
N HIS A 257 3.40 4.96 5.86
CA HIS A 257 3.90 5.31 4.53
C HIS A 257 5.20 6.11 4.57
N LEU A 258 5.28 7.14 5.41
CA LEU A 258 6.47 7.98 5.55
C LEU A 258 7.67 7.19 6.06
N LEU A 259 7.47 6.32 7.06
CA LEU A 259 8.50 5.42 7.56
C LEU A 259 8.95 4.43 6.46
N GLY A 260 8.02 3.87 5.70
CA GLY A 260 8.32 2.99 4.58
C GLY A 260 9.16 3.68 3.49
N GLU A 261 8.86 4.94 3.17
CA GLU A 261 9.64 5.75 2.24
C GLU A 261 11.02 6.12 2.80
N LEU A 262 11.16 6.36 4.10
CA LEU A 262 12.46 6.62 4.74
C LEU A 262 13.35 5.36 4.77
N VAL A 263 12.75 4.19 4.98
CA VAL A 263 13.45 2.89 4.95
C VAL A 263 13.71 2.40 3.52
N SER A 264 13.01 2.97 2.53
CA SER A 264 13.08 2.57 1.11
C SER A 264 14.50 2.50 0.53
N PRO A 265 15.39 3.49 0.74
CA PRO A 265 16.76 3.43 0.18
C PRO A 265 17.58 2.25 0.73
N LEU A 266 17.28 1.79 1.96
CA LEU A 266 17.93 0.63 2.58
C LEU A 266 17.28 -0.69 2.15
N ALA A 267 15.95 -0.75 2.13
CA ALA A 267 15.22 -1.97 1.80
C ALA A 267 15.27 -2.33 0.31
N THR A 268 15.19 -1.34 -0.58
CA THR A 268 15.15 -1.55 -2.04
C THR A 268 16.30 -2.40 -2.58
N PRO A 269 17.59 -2.08 -2.33
CA PRO A 269 18.69 -2.91 -2.83
C PRO A 269 18.66 -4.35 -2.26
N LEU A 270 18.23 -4.53 -1.01
CA LEU A 270 18.09 -5.86 -0.40
C LEU A 270 16.97 -6.68 -1.08
N VAL A 271 15.81 -6.07 -1.32
CA VAL A 271 14.69 -6.70 -2.03
C VAL A 271 15.09 -7.09 -3.45
N LEU A 272 15.76 -6.19 -4.18
CA LEU A 272 16.21 -6.46 -5.55
C LEU A 272 17.22 -7.62 -5.60
N CYS A 273 18.26 -7.57 -4.78
CA CYS A 273 19.35 -8.55 -4.80
C CYS A 273 18.94 -9.94 -4.26
N LEU A 274 18.15 -9.99 -3.19
CA LEU A 274 17.86 -11.23 -2.46
C LEU A 274 16.52 -11.88 -2.80
N HIS A 275 15.54 -11.12 -3.29
CA HIS A 275 14.20 -11.66 -3.56
C HIS A 275 13.86 -11.61 -5.05
N LEU A 276 13.91 -10.42 -5.67
CA LEU A 276 13.49 -10.25 -7.07
C LEU A 276 14.39 -11.05 -8.03
N ARG A 277 15.69 -11.09 -7.76
CA ARG A 277 16.68 -11.82 -8.57
C ARG A 277 16.31 -13.29 -8.80
N HIS A 278 15.75 -13.96 -7.79
CA HIS A 278 15.40 -15.38 -7.87
C HIS A 278 14.11 -15.62 -8.67
N ARG A 279 13.26 -14.60 -8.83
CA ARG A 279 12.01 -14.62 -9.61
C ARG A 279 12.21 -14.25 -11.09
N ALA A 280 13.45 -14.04 -11.54
CA ALA A 280 13.73 -13.61 -12.91
C ALA A 280 13.18 -14.59 -13.98
N LEU A 281 13.23 -15.90 -13.71
CA LEU A 281 12.68 -16.92 -14.61
C LEU A 281 11.15 -16.78 -14.75
N ASP A 282 10.44 -16.69 -13.63
CA ASP A 282 8.98 -16.51 -13.58
C ASP A 282 8.56 -15.24 -14.34
N ILE A 283 9.34 -14.16 -14.22
CA ILE A 283 9.11 -12.89 -14.94
C ILE A 283 9.28 -13.08 -16.46
N VAL A 284 10.35 -13.76 -16.91
CA VAL A 284 10.58 -14.02 -18.34
C VAL A 284 9.45 -14.88 -18.92
N ASP A 285 9.01 -15.91 -18.19
CA ASP A 285 7.88 -16.74 -18.62
C ASP A 285 6.57 -15.99 -18.67
N PHE A 286 6.35 -15.10 -17.71
CA PHE A 286 5.19 -14.24 -17.71
C PHE A 286 5.17 -13.33 -18.95
N LEU A 287 6.29 -12.65 -19.25
CA LEU A 287 6.39 -11.79 -20.42
C LEU A 287 6.20 -12.56 -21.72
N ARG A 288 6.72 -13.79 -21.83
CA ARG A 288 6.51 -14.61 -23.03
C ARG A 288 5.05 -15.04 -23.17
N ASN A 289 4.46 -15.58 -22.11
CA ASN A 289 3.16 -16.26 -22.20
C ASN A 289 1.98 -15.27 -22.19
N PHE A 290 2.13 -14.11 -21.56
CA PHE A 290 1.04 -13.14 -21.37
C PHE A 290 1.21 -11.85 -22.18
N THR A 291 2.08 -11.84 -23.20
CA THR A 291 2.18 -10.74 -24.19
C THR A 291 1.52 -11.16 -25.49
N VAL A 292 0.65 -10.31 -26.03
CA VAL A 292 -0.05 -10.53 -27.29
C VAL A 292 0.13 -9.29 -28.17
N GLU A 293 0.46 -9.50 -29.44
CA GLU A 293 0.57 -8.43 -30.42
C GLU A 293 -0.83 -8.01 -30.91
N VAL A 294 -1.15 -6.73 -30.78
CA VAL A 294 -2.40 -6.13 -31.26
C VAL A 294 -2.09 -5.17 -32.40
N VAL A 295 -2.76 -5.39 -33.53
CA VAL A 295 -2.60 -4.59 -34.74
C VAL A 295 -2.89 -3.12 -34.44
N GLY A 296 -1.93 -2.23 -34.77
CA GLY A 296 -2.03 -0.79 -34.57
C GLY A 296 -1.62 -0.28 -33.18
N VAL A 297 -1.34 -1.16 -32.21
CA VAL A 297 -0.88 -0.78 -30.86
C VAL A 297 0.51 -1.31 -30.55
N GLY A 298 0.79 -2.58 -30.89
CA GLY A 298 2.03 -3.28 -30.55
C GLY A 298 1.81 -4.40 -29.54
N ASP A 299 2.84 -4.73 -28.76
CA ASP A 299 2.84 -5.80 -27.77
C ASP A 299 2.15 -5.34 -26.47
N VAL A 300 1.00 -5.94 -26.17
CA VAL A 300 0.19 -5.62 -24.98
C VAL A 300 0.03 -6.81 -24.05
N CYS A 301 -0.29 -6.52 -22.80
CA CYS A 301 -0.64 -7.55 -21.82
C CYS A 301 -1.95 -8.25 -22.24
N SER A 302 -1.94 -9.57 -22.34
CA SER A 302 -3.10 -10.43 -22.64
C SER A 302 -4.31 -10.16 -21.74
N PHE A 303 -4.09 -9.91 -20.44
CA PHE A 303 -5.14 -9.56 -19.50
C PHE A 303 -5.83 -8.24 -19.83
N ALA A 304 -5.11 -7.29 -20.44
CA ALA A 304 -5.67 -6.01 -20.84
C ALA A 304 -6.59 -6.09 -22.06
N GLN A 305 -6.63 -7.23 -22.77
CA GLN A 305 -7.62 -7.47 -23.82
C GLN A 305 -9.00 -7.81 -23.27
N MET A 306 -9.12 -8.06 -21.96
CA MET A 306 -10.38 -8.42 -21.30
C MET A 306 -11.06 -9.65 -21.92
N ASP A 307 -10.25 -10.61 -22.43
CA ASP A 307 -10.74 -11.84 -23.02
C ASP A 307 -11.18 -12.83 -21.92
N VAL A 308 -12.45 -12.73 -21.55
CA VAL A 308 -13.10 -13.54 -20.50
C VAL A 308 -12.98 -15.04 -20.77
N ARG A 309 -12.91 -15.48 -22.03
CA ARG A 309 -12.81 -16.92 -22.36
C ARG A 309 -11.46 -17.50 -21.99
N LYS A 310 -10.40 -16.70 -22.09
CA LYS A 310 -9.02 -17.15 -21.83
C LYS A 310 -8.60 -16.92 -20.39
N HIS A 311 -9.08 -15.84 -19.76
CA HIS A 311 -8.60 -15.40 -18.46
C HIS A 311 -9.69 -15.27 -17.39
N GLY A 312 -10.95 -15.51 -17.71
CA GLY A 312 -12.05 -15.38 -16.76
C GLY A 312 -12.00 -16.45 -15.66
N ASN A 313 -12.34 -16.05 -14.44
CA ASN A 313 -12.45 -16.98 -13.32
C ASN A 313 -13.63 -17.95 -13.56
N PRO A 314 -13.40 -19.27 -13.58
CA PRO A 314 -14.46 -20.25 -13.83
C PRO A 314 -15.59 -20.21 -12.80
N GLN A 315 -15.31 -19.86 -11.55
CA GLN A 315 -16.34 -19.80 -10.49
C GLN A 315 -17.35 -18.68 -10.75
N VAL A 316 -16.86 -17.52 -11.19
CA VAL A 316 -17.68 -16.35 -11.56
C VAL A 316 -18.50 -16.63 -12.82
N LEU A 317 -17.88 -17.33 -13.78
CA LEU A 317 -18.55 -17.70 -15.03
C LEU A 317 -19.66 -18.74 -14.81
N GLN A 318 -19.49 -19.66 -13.87
CA GLN A 318 -20.52 -20.62 -13.48
C GLN A 318 -21.72 -19.92 -12.81
N LEU A 319 -21.47 -18.93 -11.96
CA LEU A 319 -22.53 -18.13 -11.32
C LEU A 319 -23.33 -17.30 -12.34
N SER A 320 -22.64 -16.68 -13.30
CA SER A 320 -23.30 -15.90 -14.36
C SER A 320 -24.05 -16.75 -15.40
N GLY A 321 -23.66 -18.01 -15.60
CA GLY A 321 -24.40 -18.97 -16.41
C GLY A 321 -25.70 -19.47 -15.75
N CYS A 322 -25.80 -19.39 -14.42
CA CYS A 322 -26.97 -19.84 -13.65
C CYS A 322 -28.01 -18.73 -13.47
N GLU A 323 -27.58 -17.47 -13.38
CA GLU A 323 -28.45 -16.29 -13.29
C GLU A 323 -28.31 -15.42 -14.55
N GLY A 324 -29.22 -15.58 -15.51
CA GLY A 324 -29.27 -14.81 -16.76
C GLY A 324 -29.61 -13.32 -16.59
N SER A 325 -28.80 -12.56 -15.82
CA SER A 325 -28.99 -11.14 -15.55
C SER A 325 -27.82 -10.30 -16.04
N LEU A 326 -28.11 -9.34 -16.93
CA LEU A 326 -27.18 -8.32 -17.45
C LEU A 326 -26.48 -7.46 -16.37
N LEU A 327 -26.96 -7.47 -15.12
CA LEU A 327 -26.33 -6.82 -13.97
C LEU A 327 -25.02 -7.50 -13.52
N LEU A 328 -24.83 -8.78 -13.81
CA LEU A 328 -23.58 -9.51 -13.54
C LEU A 328 -22.44 -9.09 -14.48
N LEU A 329 -22.72 -8.50 -15.64
CA LEU A 329 -21.68 -8.03 -16.58
C LEU A 329 -20.87 -6.84 -16.04
N TYR A 330 -21.47 -5.99 -15.20
CA TYR A 330 -20.74 -4.94 -14.49
C TYR A 330 -19.87 -5.48 -13.34
N PHE A 331 -20.26 -6.62 -12.74
CA PHE A 331 -19.47 -7.37 -11.75
C PHE A 331 -18.41 -8.30 -12.38
N LEU A 332 -18.60 -8.69 -13.64
CA LEU A 332 -17.65 -9.51 -14.43
C LEU A 332 -16.42 -8.70 -14.87
N ASN A 333 -16.54 -7.37 -14.99
CA ASN A 333 -15.39 -6.48 -15.20
C ASN A 333 -14.43 -6.46 -14.00
N THR A 334 -14.87 -6.96 -12.85
CA THR A 334 -14.28 -6.75 -11.53
C THR A 334 -13.72 -8.01 -10.89
N SER A 335 -14.15 -9.17 -11.36
CA SER A 335 -13.83 -10.48 -10.76
C SER A 335 -12.88 -11.30 -11.64
N MET A 336 -12.19 -10.62 -12.57
CA MET A 336 -11.55 -11.32 -13.66
C MET A 336 -10.21 -11.98 -13.27
N ILE A 337 -9.40 -11.46 -12.33
CA ILE A 337 -7.95 -11.83 -12.32
C ILE A 337 -7.27 -11.90 -10.92
N ILE A 338 -7.96 -12.12 -9.81
CA ILE A 338 -7.27 -12.42 -8.54
C ILE A 338 -7.89 -13.66 -7.90
N THR A 339 -7.46 -14.83 -8.36
CA THR A 339 -7.48 -16.01 -7.51
C THR A 339 -6.21 -15.95 -6.66
N ASP A 340 -6.34 -16.00 -5.34
CA ASP A 340 -5.24 -16.43 -4.49
C ASP A 340 -4.66 -17.74 -5.05
N PRO A 341 -3.34 -17.96 -4.97
CA PRO A 341 -2.79 -19.28 -5.29
C PRO A 341 -3.51 -20.31 -4.41
N PRO A 342 -3.90 -21.49 -4.95
CA PRO A 342 -4.41 -22.55 -4.10
C PRO A 342 -3.32 -22.88 -3.08
N THR A 343 -3.69 -22.85 -1.80
CA THR A 343 -2.88 -23.29 -0.66
C THR A 343 -2.30 -24.68 -0.89
#